data_AF-A0A7Y2YJU5-F1
#
_entry.id   AF-A0A7Y2YJU5-F1
#
_cell.length_a   1.000
_cell.length_b   1.000
_cell.length_c   1.000
_cell.angle_alpha   90.00
_cell.angle_beta   90.00
_cell.angle_gamma   90.00
#
_symmetry.space_group_name_H-M   'P 1'
#
loop_
_entity.id
_entity.type
_entity.pdbx_description
1 polymer ?
#
loop_
_entity_poly.entity_id
_entity_poly.type
_entity_poly.pdbx_seq_one_letter_code
_entity_poly.pdbx_strand_id
1 'polypeptide(L)'
;MKRILLLTLFLLMLPLQLQAQNLVVTRHFSGLWEQPEHENHGFTLHIVHQDSGERVAVAFWFMYGEDRESRWFIGQGPVIDDRIELDLYNLSDIGFLDPNDPDVNPADLVGSVVMTFDSCRTGTAMFDTDLPGVGSGSVSIHQFGWIMNTECSGGISDDTPSNVMISEQRIFLQPARGGITGSGHADFEERPDRTEFSVEVEDLTDGVYTIVVGGMDRGDLVVNMGIGETEFRSPVEAGKVLLTFDPRGQVVEVHDGQGAVLSTGDDVFEGGHCQHCDGNGGGDGDGDGDDGDGDDGGGDPMDFGTVDIEVELTSTGVYPQASGDAKLEPREDRTDFSVEIEDVPVGTYNLRIGGSQVATITVVTLMDGSTEGEAEFRQPVEPGKILLDFDPRGQMIEVLDGSTMILETAFPSN
;
A
#
# COMPACT_ATOMS: atom_id res chain seq x y z
N MET A 1 -8.17 -20.66 -64.95
CA MET A 1 -9.01 -20.39 -63.77
C MET A 1 -8.11 -20.50 -62.54
N LYS A 2 -7.58 -19.38 -62.05
CA LYS A 2 -6.72 -19.31 -60.86
C LYS A 2 -7.62 -19.35 -59.62
N ARG A 3 -7.46 -20.36 -58.77
CA ARG A 3 -8.17 -20.48 -57.50
C ARG A 3 -7.53 -19.54 -56.49
N ILE A 4 -8.29 -18.53 -56.06
CA ILE A 4 -7.93 -17.62 -54.97
C ILE A 4 -8.20 -18.39 -53.67
N LEU A 5 -7.15 -18.64 -52.90
CA LEU A 5 -7.22 -19.21 -51.56
C LEU A 5 -7.61 -18.06 -50.61
N LEU A 6 -8.87 -18.03 -50.15
CA LEU A 6 -9.28 -17.12 -49.08
C LEU A 6 -8.62 -17.60 -47.77
N LEU A 7 -7.70 -16.81 -47.24
CA LEU A 7 -7.17 -16.97 -45.89
C LEU A 7 -8.21 -16.38 -44.92
N THR A 8 -8.98 -17.24 -44.25
CA THR A 8 -9.84 -16.83 -43.14
C THR A 8 -8.98 -16.56 -41.92
N LEU A 9 -8.81 -15.28 -41.59
CA LEU A 9 -8.23 -14.80 -40.35
C LEU A 9 -9.20 -15.13 -39.21
N PHE A 10 -8.89 -16.18 -38.45
CA PHE A 10 -9.64 -16.55 -37.24
C PHE A 10 -9.17 -15.62 -36.12
N LEU A 11 -9.94 -14.56 -35.86
CA LEU A 11 -9.74 -13.69 -34.70
C LEU A 11 -10.08 -14.53 -33.46
N LEU A 12 -9.06 -14.97 -32.72
CA LEU A 12 -9.23 -15.66 -31.44
C LEU A 12 -9.80 -14.64 -30.44
N MET A 13 -11.12 -14.59 -30.29
CA MET A 13 -11.76 -13.95 -29.14
C MET A 13 -11.46 -14.83 -27.93
N LEU A 14 -10.42 -14.50 -27.16
CA LEU A 14 -10.28 -15.07 -25.82
C LEU A 14 -11.50 -14.66 -24.99
N PRO A 15 -12.14 -15.59 -24.28
CA PRO A 15 -13.18 -15.22 -23.33
C PRO A 15 -12.54 -14.35 -22.26
N LEU A 16 -13.04 -13.12 -22.10
CA LEU A 16 -12.76 -12.29 -20.92
C LEU A 16 -13.31 -13.08 -19.73
N GLN A 17 -12.45 -13.78 -18.99
CA GLN A 17 -12.85 -14.35 -17.72
C GLN A 17 -13.07 -13.17 -16.79
N LEU A 18 -14.35 -12.89 -16.47
CA LEU A 18 -14.69 -12.02 -15.36
C LEU A 18 -14.14 -12.71 -14.11
N GLN A 19 -12.93 -12.37 -13.70
CA GLN A 19 -12.48 -12.72 -12.36
C GLN A 19 -13.42 -12.02 -11.39
N ALA A 20 -14.03 -12.78 -10.48
CA ALA A 20 -14.70 -12.18 -9.34
C ALA A 20 -13.63 -11.35 -8.61
N GLN A 21 -13.83 -10.03 -8.53
CA GLN A 21 -12.98 -9.19 -7.70
C GLN A 21 -13.27 -9.60 -6.26
N ASN A 22 -12.37 -10.38 -5.66
CA ASN A 22 -12.49 -10.78 -4.27
C ASN A 22 -12.28 -9.53 -3.43
N LEU A 23 -13.34 -9.08 -2.75
CA LEU A 23 -13.27 -7.99 -1.79
C LEU A 23 -12.50 -8.42 -0.53
N VAL A 24 -12.15 -7.47 0.32
CA VAL A 24 -11.65 -7.71 1.67
C VAL A 24 -12.55 -7.03 2.69
N VAL A 25 -12.77 -7.67 3.83
CA VAL A 25 -13.52 -7.12 4.95
C VAL A 25 -12.68 -6.06 5.65
N THR A 26 -13.18 -4.83 5.58
CA THR A 26 -12.56 -3.61 6.10
C THR A 26 -13.42 -2.98 7.19
N ARG A 27 -12.95 -1.88 7.80
CA ARG A 27 -13.71 -1.13 8.81
C ARG A 27 -15.09 -0.68 8.33
N HIS A 28 -15.28 -0.51 7.02
CA HIS A 28 -16.54 -0.05 6.42
C HIS A 28 -17.63 -1.13 6.35
N PHE A 29 -17.30 -2.40 6.64
CA PHE A 29 -18.29 -3.46 6.89
C PHE A 29 -18.96 -3.33 8.26
N SER A 30 -18.43 -2.48 9.15
CA SER A 30 -19.04 -2.20 10.44
C SER A 30 -20.41 -1.52 10.26
N GLY A 31 -21.43 -2.04 10.93
CA GLY A 31 -22.79 -1.53 10.83
C GLY A 31 -23.86 -2.57 11.10
N LEU A 32 -25.10 -2.23 10.74
CA LEU A 32 -26.26 -3.10 10.87
C LEU A 32 -26.42 -3.96 9.62
N TRP A 33 -26.41 -5.28 9.80
CA TRP A 33 -26.66 -6.30 8.78
C TRP A 33 -27.96 -7.02 9.07
N GLU A 34 -28.99 -6.79 8.26
CA GLU A 34 -30.31 -7.39 8.41
C GLU A 34 -30.44 -8.72 7.67
N GLN A 35 -31.37 -9.58 8.12
CA GLN A 35 -31.77 -10.80 7.41
C GLN A 35 -33.08 -10.51 6.66
N PRO A 36 -33.07 -10.22 5.34
CA PRO A 36 -34.23 -9.64 4.66
C PRO A 36 -35.45 -10.55 4.63
N GLU A 37 -35.24 -11.87 4.71
CA GLU A 37 -36.31 -12.86 4.70
C GLU A 37 -36.91 -13.12 6.10
N HIS A 38 -36.35 -12.50 7.15
CA HIS A 38 -36.76 -12.71 8.54
C HIS A 38 -37.01 -11.37 9.25
N GLU A 39 -38.20 -11.20 9.85
CA GLU A 39 -38.60 -9.91 10.44
C GLU A 39 -37.72 -9.51 11.64
N ASN A 40 -36.90 -8.46 11.46
CA ASN A 40 -36.07 -7.84 12.50
C ASN A 40 -34.99 -8.75 13.13
N HIS A 41 -34.49 -9.73 12.38
CA HIS A 41 -33.28 -10.48 12.75
C HIS A 41 -32.05 -9.89 12.07
N GLY A 42 -30.88 -9.98 12.70
CA GLY A 42 -29.65 -9.45 12.10
C GLY A 42 -28.48 -9.33 13.06
N PHE A 43 -27.42 -8.74 12.54
CA PHE A 43 -26.16 -8.55 13.23
C PHE A 43 -25.83 -7.05 13.32
N THR A 44 -25.33 -6.59 14.46
CA THR A 44 -24.52 -5.37 14.49
C THR A 44 -23.06 -5.80 14.47
N LEU A 45 -22.36 -5.48 13.39
CA LEU A 45 -20.97 -5.87 13.16
C LEU A 45 -20.03 -4.69 13.43
N HIS A 46 -18.90 -4.98 14.06
CA HIS A 46 -17.81 -4.05 14.28
C HIS A 46 -16.49 -4.72 13.93
N ILE A 47 -15.74 -4.12 13.01
CA ILE A 47 -14.36 -4.49 12.72
C ILE A 47 -13.46 -3.57 13.54
N VAL A 48 -12.64 -4.16 14.41
CA VAL A 48 -11.84 -3.42 15.39
C VAL A 48 -10.40 -3.94 15.42
N HIS A 49 -9.49 -3.10 15.90
CA HIS A 49 -8.17 -3.56 16.33
C HIS A 49 -8.20 -3.82 17.84
N GLN A 50 -7.59 -4.91 18.26
CA GLN A 50 -7.26 -5.13 19.67
C GLN A 50 -5.96 -4.39 20.03
N ASP A 51 -5.68 -4.24 21.32
CA ASP A 51 -4.41 -3.66 21.81
C ASP A 51 -3.18 -4.46 21.32
N SER A 52 -3.37 -5.73 20.95
CA SER A 52 -2.35 -6.58 20.32
C SER A 52 -2.04 -6.20 18.86
N GLY A 53 -2.81 -5.29 18.25
CA GLY A 53 -2.75 -4.95 16.83
C GLY A 53 -3.54 -5.90 15.92
N GLU A 54 -4.12 -6.97 16.46
CA GLU A 54 -4.90 -7.94 15.68
C GLU A 54 -6.24 -7.33 15.23
N ARG A 55 -6.57 -7.53 13.94
CA ARG A 55 -7.87 -7.20 13.38
C ARG A 55 -8.87 -8.30 13.72
N VAL A 56 -9.90 -7.94 14.48
CA VAL A 56 -10.96 -8.86 14.89
C VAL A 56 -12.33 -8.29 14.56
N ALA A 57 -13.29 -9.17 14.37
CA ALA A 57 -14.69 -8.81 14.29
C ALA A 57 -15.37 -9.07 15.63
N VAL A 58 -16.25 -8.15 16.02
CA VAL A 58 -17.22 -8.33 17.10
C VAL A 58 -18.61 -8.13 16.51
N ALA A 59 -19.50 -9.10 16.74
CA ALA A 59 -20.86 -9.04 16.26
C ALA A 59 -21.86 -9.23 17.39
N PHE A 60 -22.95 -8.47 17.37
CA PHE A 60 -24.13 -8.74 18.20
C PHE A 60 -25.21 -9.34 17.32
N TRP A 61 -25.47 -10.64 17.48
CA TRP A 61 -26.55 -11.30 16.75
C TRP A 61 -27.84 -11.17 17.54
N PHE A 62 -28.78 -10.35 17.06
CA PHE A 62 -30.11 -10.21 17.66
C PHE A 62 -31.13 -11.07 16.91
N MET A 63 -31.91 -11.82 17.69
CA MET A 63 -32.91 -12.76 17.20
C MET A 63 -34.04 -12.94 18.22
N TYR A 64 -35.05 -13.72 17.85
CA TYR A 64 -36.19 -14.03 18.70
C TYR A 64 -36.26 -15.55 18.95
N GLY A 65 -36.43 -15.94 20.21
CA GLY A 65 -36.58 -17.34 20.59
C GLY A 65 -37.95 -17.91 20.23
N GLU A 66 -38.15 -19.22 20.43
CA GLU A 66 -39.48 -19.85 20.31
C GLU A 66 -40.53 -19.23 21.24
N ASP A 67 -40.08 -18.64 22.35
CA ASP A 67 -40.86 -17.87 23.32
C ASP A 67 -41.28 -16.48 22.81
N ARG A 68 -40.78 -16.05 21.64
CA ARG A 68 -40.97 -14.73 21.03
C ARG A 68 -40.33 -13.58 21.81
N GLU A 69 -39.48 -13.89 22.77
CA GLU A 69 -38.69 -12.89 23.48
C GLU A 69 -37.40 -12.60 22.71
N SER A 70 -36.94 -11.35 22.77
CA SER A 70 -35.69 -10.97 22.13
C SER A 70 -34.50 -11.61 22.86
N ARG A 71 -33.56 -12.12 22.09
CA ARG A 71 -32.28 -12.65 22.56
C ARG A 71 -31.15 -12.04 21.74
N TRP A 72 -29.98 -11.93 22.36
CA TRP A 72 -28.78 -11.47 21.69
C TRP A 72 -27.59 -12.31 22.11
N PHE A 73 -26.70 -12.56 21.16
CA PHE A 73 -25.45 -13.31 21.36
C PHE A 73 -24.28 -12.44 20.93
N ILE A 74 -23.13 -12.61 21.58
CA ILE A 74 -21.89 -11.94 21.18
C ILE A 74 -21.08 -12.90 20.34
N GLY A 75 -20.79 -12.54 19.10
CA GLY A 75 -19.80 -13.18 18.25
C GLY A 75 -18.47 -12.45 18.35
N GLN A 76 -17.36 -13.18 18.46
CA GLN A 76 -16.03 -12.61 18.22
C GLN A 76 -15.14 -13.58 17.45
N GLY A 77 -14.23 -13.05 16.63
CA GLY A 77 -13.19 -13.86 16.00
C GLY A 77 -12.49 -13.16 14.83
N PRO A 78 -11.64 -13.89 14.10
CA PRO A 78 -10.76 -13.30 13.10
C PRO A 78 -11.49 -12.84 11.84
N VAL A 79 -10.91 -11.83 11.20
CA VAL A 79 -11.26 -11.38 9.85
C VAL A 79 -10.24 -11.96 8.88
N ILE A 80 -10.71 -12.68 7.85
CA ILE A 80 -9.87 -13.39 6.87
C ILE A 80 -10.41 -13.07 5.48
N ASP A 81 -9.72 -12.21 4.74
CA ASP A 81 -10.12 -11.78 3.39
C ASP A 81 -11.58 -11.29 3.36
N ASP A 82 -12.47 -11.99 2.63
CA ASP A 82 -13.90 -11.71 2.47
C ASP A 82 -14.79 -12.37 3.55
N ARG A 83 -14.17 -12.93 4.60
CA ARG A 83 -14.83 -13.82 5.56
C ARG A 83 -14.53 -13.43 7.01
N ILE A 84 -15.50 -13.69 7.87
CA ILE A 84 -15.37 -13.56 9.32
C ILE A 84 -15.76 -14.90 9.95
N GLU A 85 -14.93 -15.42 10.84
CA GLU A 85 -15.23 -16.60 11.63
C GLU A 85 -15.49 -16.16 13.08
N LEU A 86 -16.72 -16.32 13.56
CA LEU A 86 -17.14 -15.88 14.89
C LEU A 86 -17.44 -17.08 15.78
N ASP A 87 -16.85 -17.10 16.96
CA ASP A 87 -17.35 -17.89 18.08
C ASP A 87 -18.50 -17.14 18.75
N LEU A 88 -19.64 -17.81 18.95
CA LEU A 88 -20.83 -17.23 19.56
C LEU A 88 -20.93 -17.54 21.05
N TYR A 89 -21.12 -16.50 21.85
CA TYR A 89 -21.24 -16.57 23.29
C TYR A 89 -22.62 -16.09 23.76
N ASN A 90 -23.18 -16.83 24.70
CA ASN A 90 -24.32 -16.41 25.50
C ASN A 90 -23.82 -15.86 26.84
N LEU A 91 -24.24 -14.66 27.19
CA LEU A 91 -23.92 -14.06 28.49
C LEU A 91 -25.06 -14.32 29.47
N SER A 92 -24.74 -14.86 30.65
CA SER A 92 -25.72 -15.12 31.71
C SER A 92 -25.14 -14.90 33.11
N ASP A 93 -25.99 -14.96 34.14
CA ASP A 93 -25.61 -14.88 35.55
C ASP A 93 -24.86 -13.61 36.03
N ILE A 94 -24.93 -12.50 35.28
CA ILE A 94 -24.46 -11.16 35.70
C ILE A 94 -25.65 -10.32 36.19
N GLY A 95 -25.61 -9.87 37.45
CA GLY A 95 -26.57 -8.93 38.01
C GLY A 95 -26.33 -7.48 37.60
N PHE A 96 -27.33 -6.62 37.83
CA PHE A 96 -27.25 -5.20 37.51
C PHE A 96 -26.20 -4.49 38.37
N LEU A 97 -25.15 -3.98 37.73
CA LEU A 97 -24.00 -3.34 38.39
C LEU A 97 -23.25 -4.27 39.36
N ASP A 98 -23.28 -5.58 39.11
CA ASP A 98 -22.46 -6.51 39.85
C ASP A 98 -20.96 -6.15 39.71
N PRO A 99 -20.18 -6.26 40.80
CA PRO A 99 -18.76 -5.97 40.73
C PRO A 99 -18.07 -6.96 39.78
N ASN A 100 -17.03 -6.49 39.08
CA ASN A 100 -16.19 -7.36 38.27
C ASN A 100 -15.53 -8.42 39.17
N ASP A 101 -15.75 -9.70 38.86
CA ASP A 101 -15.17 -10.85 39.55
C ASP A 101 -14.33 -11.66 38.54
N PRO A 102 -12.99 -11.66 38.66
CA PRO A 102 -12.12 -12.36 37.71
C PRO A 102 -12.25 -13.89 37.78
N ASP A 103 -12.85 -14.44 38.84
CA ASP A 103 -13.05 -15.88 39.00
C ASP A 103 -14.34 -16.38 38.31
N VAL A 104 -15.17 -15.46 37.80
CA VAL A 104 -16.42 -15.77 37.11
C VAL A 104 -16.27 -15.45 35.62
N ASN A 105 -16.45 -16.46 34.77
CA ASN A 105 -16.63 -16.24 33.33
C ASN A 105 -18.14 -16.38 33.00
N PRO A 106 -18.84 -15.26 32.75
CA PRO A 106 -20.26 -15.28 32.45
C PRO A 106 -20.58 -15.63 30.98
N ALA A 107 -19.56 -15.92 30.16
CA ALA A 107 -19.70 -16.22 28.74
C ALA A 107 -19.62 -17.71 28.46
N ASP A 108 -20.75 -18.29 28.03
CA ASP A 108 -20.82 -19.66 27.55
C ASP A 108 -20.72 -19.70 26.03
N LEU A 109 -19.80 -20.50 25.48
CA LEU A 109 -19.74 -20.77 24.04
C LEU A 109 -20.96 -21.61 23.64
N VAL A 110 -21.76 -21.11 22.69
CA VAL A 110 -23.03 -21.72 22.26
C VAL A 110 -23.10 -22.06 20.77
N GLY A 111 -22.04 -21.73 20.01
CA GLY A 111 -21.98 -22.05 18.60
C GLY A 111 -20.95 -21.21 17.86
N SER A 112 -21.11 -21.14 16.54
CA SER A 112 -20.27 -20.36 15.64
C SER A 112 -21.09 -19.76 14.50
N VAL A 113 -20.58 -18.66 13.94
CA VAL A 113 -21.11 -18.04 12.72
C VAL A 113 -19.95 -17.75 11.77
N VAL A 114 -20.07 -18.21 10.54
CA VAL A 114 -19.19 -17.81 9.44
C VAL A 114 -19.95 -16.84 8.54
N MET A 115 -19.47 -15.61 8.46
CA MET A 115 -20.01 -14.60 7.54
C MET A 115 -19.09 -14.51 6.33
N THR A 116 -19.64 -14.64 5.12
CA THR A 116 -18.93 -14.46 3.86
C THR A 116 -19.62 -13.37 3.04
N PHE A 117 -18.87 -12.44 2.48
CA PHE A 117 -19.41 -11.27 1.81
C PHE A 117 -19.20 -11.30 0.30
N ASP A 118 -20.29 -11.15 -0.45
CA ASP A 118 -20.25 -11.07 -1.92
C ASP A 118 -20.07 -9.63 -2.40
N SER A 119 -20.40 -8.65 -1.54
CA SER A 119 -20.22 -7.22 -1.80
C SER A 119 -20.22 -6.44 -0.48
N CYS A 120 -19.95 -5.13 -0.54
CA CYS A 120 -20.18 -4.21 0.57
C CYS A 120 -21.66 -4.10 1.03
N ARG A 121 -22.59 -4.85 0.45
CA ARG A 121 -24.03 -4.78 0.80
C ARG A 121 -24.69 -6.12 1.03
N THR A 122 -24.05 -7.21 0.64
CA THR A 122 -24.65 -8.54 0.62
C THR A 122 -23.64 -9.57 1.06
N GLY A 123 -24.12 -10.55 1.81
CA GLY A 123 -23.35 -11.72 2.16
C GLY A 123 -24.24 -12.85 2.64
N THR A 124 -23.60 -13.89 3.15
CA THR A 124 -24.24 -15.06 3.73
C THR A 124 -23.67 -15.29 5.13
N ALA A 125 -24.53 -15.50 6.11
CA ALA A 125 -24.16 -15.97 7.44
C ALA A 125 -24.56 -17.44 7.59
N MET A 126 -23.56 -18.31 7.70
CA MET A 126 -23.74 -19.72 8.07
C MET A 126 -23.57 -19.85 9.58
N PHE A 127 -24.52 -20.47 10.26
CA PHE A 127 -24.48 -20.65 11.70
C PHE A 127 -24.57 -22.12 12.08
N ASP A 128 -23.89 -22.48 13.16
CA ASP A 128 -23.98 -23.79 13.80
C ASP A 128 -24.04 -23.60 15.31
N THR A 129 -25.15 -23.94 15.93
CA THR A 129 -25.41 -23.65 17.35
C THR A 129 -25.99 -24.84 18.08
N ASP A 130 -25.64 -24.94 19.37
CA ASP A 130 -26.21 -25.90 20.32
C ASP A 130 -27.52 -25.39 20.96
N LEU A 131 -28.02 -24.24 20.49
CA LEU A 131 -29.19 -23.57 21.03
C LEU A 131 -30.48 -24.31 20.62
N PRO A 132 -31.35 -24.68 21.59
CA PRO A 132 -32.63 -25.30 21.28
C PRO A 132 -33.49 -24.41 20.37
N GLY A 133 -33.99 -24.98 19.28
CA GLY A 133 -34.84 -24.30 18.31
C GLY A 133 -34.09 -23.47 17.25
N VAL A 134 -32.76 -23.34 17.35
CA VAL A 134 -31.93 -22.63 16.36
C VAL A 134 -31.19 -23.64 15.47
N GLY A 135 -30.39 -24.53 16.08
CA GLY A 135 -29.61 -25.53 15.36
C GLY A 135 -28.58 -24.90 14.41
N SER A 136 -28.48 -25.45 13.20
CA SER A 136 -27.53 -25.02 12.16
C SER A 136 -28.28 -24.63 10.89
N GLY A 137 -27.75 -23.65 10.16
CA GLY A 137 -28.38 -23.14 8.95
C GLY A 137 -27.57 -22.07 8.25
N SER A 138 -28.20 -21.44 7.24
CA SER A 138 -27.60 -20.37 6.45
C SER A 138 -28.67 -19.34 6.13
N VAL A 139 -28.30 -18.06 6.24
CA VAL A 139 -29.18 -16.93 5.94
C VAL A 139 -28.44 -15.89 5.12
N SER A 140 -29.15 -15.30 4.15
CA SER A 140 -28.65 -14.12 3.45
C SER A 140 -28.69 -12.91 4.38
N ILE A 141 -27.65 -12.09 4.33
CA ILE A 141 -27.52 -10.86 5.12
C ILE A 141 -27.31 -9.67 4.20
N HIS A 142 -27.90 -8.53 4.57
CA HIS A 142 -27.83 -7.29 3.81
C HIS A 142 -27.46 -6.11 4.70
N GLN A 143 -26.58 -5.24 4.22
CA GLN A 143 -26.24 -4.04 4.96
C GLN A 143 -27.41 -3.04 4.92
N PHE A 144 -27.91 -2.66 6.09
CA PHE A 144 -29.05 -1.76 6.24
C PHE A 144 -28.73 -0.35 5.72
N GLY A 145 -27.50 0.12 5.94
CA GLY A 145 -27.06 1.44 5.52
C GLY A 145 -25.57 1.68 5.74
N TRP A 146 -25.13 2.87 5.34
CA TRP A 146 -23.74 3.30 5.41
C TRP A 146 -23.49 4.17 6.64
N ILE A 147 -22.24 4.19 7.09
CA ILE A 147 -21.78 5.26 7.97
C ILE A 147 -21.84 6.55 7.14
N MET A 148 -22.45 7.59 7.71
CA MET A 148 -22.63 8.87 7.02
C MET A 148 -21.29 9.43 6.52
N ASN A 149 -21.27 9.89 5.26
CA ASN A 149 -20.08 10.43 4.56
C ASN A 149 -18.94 9.41 4.38
N THR A 150 -19.28 8.13 4.25
CA THR A 150 -18.32 7.08 3.88
C THR A 150 -18.87 6.26 2.72
N GLU A 151 -17.97 5.65 1.94
CA GLU A 151 -18.31 4.71 0.89
C GLU A 151 -17.41 3.48 1.05
N CYS A 152 -18.01 2.29 1.14
CA CYS A 152 -17.24 1.04 1.11
C CYS A 152 -16.79 0.76 -0.30
N SER A 153 -15.48 0.63 -0.47
CA SER A 153 -14.88 0.18 -1.72
C SER A 153 -14.75 -1.34 -1.80
N GLY A 154 -14.71 -2.02 -0.65
CA GLY A 154 -14.39 -3.45 -0.56
C GLY A 154 -12.90 -3.74 -0.78
N GLY A 155 -12.07 -2.70 -0.85
CA GLY A 155 -10.62 -2.79 -0.94
C GLY A 155 -9.93 -2.05 0.22
N ILE A 156 -8.61 -2.12 0.25
CA ILE A 156 -7.82 -1.71 1.42
C ILE A 156 -7.93 -0.23 1.78
N SER A 157 -8.30 0.64 0.81
CA SER A 157 -8.42 2.09 1.05
C SER A 157 -9.48 2.40 2.09
N ASP A 158 -10.43 1.49 2.29
CA ASP A 158 -11.43 1.57 3.34
C ASP A 158 -10.80 1.67 4.72
N ASP A 159 -9.62 1.07 4.94
CA ASP A 159 -8.90 1.07 6.21
C ASP A 159 -7.88 2.20 6.33
N THR A 160 -7.55 2.88 5.23
CA THR A 160 -6.57 3.97 5.22
C THR A 160 -7.01 5.11 6.17
N PRO A 161 -6.13 5.56 7.09
CA PRO A 161 -6.46 6.68 7.98
C PRO A 161 -6.73 7.96 7.20
N SER A 162 -7.70 8.77 7.65
CA SER A 162 -8.01 10.04 6.99
C SER A 162 -6.90 11.09 7.10
N ASN A 163 -6.00 10.91 8.07
CA ASN A 163 -4.81 11.72 8.30
C ASN A 163 -3.53 11.07 7.75
N VAL A 164 -3.64 10.03 6.92
CA VAL A 164 -2.47 9.48 6.25
C VAL A 164 -1.82 10.58 5.40
N MET A 165 -0.50 10.68 5.48
CA MET A 165 0.25 11.55 4.59
C MET A 165 0.25 10.91 3.21
N ILE A 166 -0.01 11.72 2.17
CA ILE A 166 0.07 11.23 0.79
C ILE A 166 1.50 10.74 0.55
N SER A 167 1.64 9.49 0.14
CA SER A 167 2.94 8.89 -0.15
C SER A 167 2.88 8.13 -1.47
N GLU A 168 4.00 8.15 -2.18
CA GLU A 168 4.26 7.35 -3.36
C GLU A 168 5.65 6.74 -3.17
N GLN A 169 5.73 5.42 -3.21
CA GLN A 169 6.96 4.67 -3.03
C GLN A 169 7.18 3.81 -4.27
N ARG A 170 8.44 3.71 -4.71
CA ARG A 170 8.86 2.89 -5.84
C ARG A 170 9.96 1.95 -5.41
N ILE A 171 9.82 0.67 -5.74
CA ILE A 171 10.84 -0.34 -5.48
C ILE A 171 11.18 -1.08 -6.77
N PHE A 172 12.47 -1.20 -7.07
CA PHE A 172 12.93 -1.90 -8.27
C PHE A 172 12.85 -3.42 -8.08
N LEU A 173 12.36 -4.12 -9.10
CA LEU A 173 12.45 -5.57 -9.15
C LEU A 173 13.70 -5.98 -9.93
N GLN A 174 14.51 -6.83 -9.31
CA GLN A 174 15.74 -7.36 -9.86
C GLN A 174 15.57 -8.82 -10.32
N PRO A 175 16.38 -9.32 -11.26
CA PRO A 175 16.40 -10.74 -11.63
C PRO A 175 16.56 -11.67 -10.43
N ALA A 176 15.53 -12.46 -10.14
CA ALA A 176 15.52 -13.40 -9.02
C ALA A 176 16.27 -14.71 -9.33
N ARG A 177 16.60 -14.95 -10.61
CA ARG A 177 17.31 -16.15 -11.06
C ARG A 177 18.15 -15.90 -12.31
N GLY A 178 19.13 -16.77 -12.52
CA GLY A 178 20.05 -16.68 -13.67
C GLY A 178 19.33 -16.86 -15.02
N GLY A 179 19.72 -16.05 -16.01
CA GLY A 179 19.20 -16.12 -17.38
C GLY A 179 17.97 -15.24 -17.63
N ILE A 180 17.52 -14.47 -16.65
CA ILE A 180 16.52 -13.42 -16.83
C ILE A 180 17.22 -12.12 -17.20
N THR A 181 16.74 -11.47 -18.26
CA THR A 181 17.24 -10.16 -18.74
C THR A 181 16.30 -9.01 -18.45
N GLY A 182 15.07 -9.30 -18.01
CA GLY A 182 14.09 -8.28 -17.70
C GLY A 182 14.39 -7.52 -16.42
N SER A 183 13.74 -6.38 -16.30
CA SER A 183 13.73 -5.52 -15.13
C SER A 183 12.30 -5.07 -14.86
N GLY A 184 12.06 -4.49 -13.70
CA GLY A 184 10.76 -3.89 -13.40
C GLY A 184 10.81 -3.01 -12.19
N HIS A 185 9.67 -2.45 -11.85
CA HIS A 185 9.46 -1.77 -10.59
C HIS A 185 8.02 -2.00 -10.12
N ALA A 186 7.81 -1.87 -8.82
CA ALA A 186 6.49 -1.80 -8.22
C ALA A 186 6.33 -0.41 -7.61
N ASP A 187 5.15 0.17 -7.79
CA ASP A 187 4.78 1.43 -7.16
C ASP A 187 3.66 1.19 -6.16
N PHE A 188 3.71 1.91 -5.04
CA PHE A 188 2.65 1.95 -4.05
C PHE A 188 2.33 3.40 -3.70
N GLU A 189 1.08 3.80 -3.95
CA GLU A 189 0.57 5.13 -3.65
C GLU A 189 -0.52 5.03 -2.57
N GLU A 190 -0.37 5.76 -1.48
CA GLU A 190 -1.37 5.84 -0.41
C GLU A 190 -1.87 7.28 -0.24
N ARG A 191 -3.19 7.44 -0.34
CA ARG A 191 -3.92 8.68 -0.09
C ARG A 191 -5.12 8.40 0.81
N PRO A 192 -5.64 9.40 1.55
CA PRO A 192 -6.82 9.23 2.40
C PRO A 192 -8.06 8.68 1.67
N ASP A 193 -8.18 8.94 0.37
CA ASP A 193 -9.34 8.60 -0.47
C ASP A 193 -9.06 7.51 -1.51
N ARG A 194 -7.80 7.13 -1.70
CA ARG A 194 -7.37 6.12 -2.68
C ARG A 194 -6.07 5.45 -2.27
N THR A 195 -5.98 4.16 -2.52
CA THR A 195 -4.71 3.42 -2.52
C THR A 195 -4.52 2.74 -3.87
N GLU A 196 -3.30 2.78 -4.38
CA GLU A 196 -2.92 2.23 -5.66
C GLU A 196 -1.62 1.45 -5.54
N PHE A 197 -1.55 0.34 -6.27
CA PHE A 197 -0.38 -0.51 -6.35
C PHE A 197 -0.23 -0.97 -7.79
N SER A 198 0.96 -0.85 -8.38
CA SER A 198 1.23 -1.32 -9.73
C SER A 198 2.52 -2.14 -9.77
N VAL A 199 2.59 -3.03 -10.75
CA VAL A 199 3.83 -3.73 -11.11
C VAL A 199 4.02 -3.56 -12.60
N GLU A 200 5.14 -2.97 -12.97
CA GLU A 200 5.57 -2.77 -14.36
C GLU A 200 6.89 -3.52 -14.62
N VAL A 201 6.96 -4.19 -15.77
CA VAL A 201 8.12 -4.98 -16.19
C VAL A 201 8.48 -4.68 -17.63
N GLU A 202 9.77 -4.74 -17.92
CA GLU A 202 10.37 -4.58 -19.23
C GLU A 202 11.36 -5.71 -19.52
N ASP A 203 11.65 -5.95 -20.80
CA ASP A 203 12.61 -6.94 -21.31
C ASP A 203 12.37 -8.39 -20.81
N LEU A 204 11.14 -8.71 -20.42
CA LEU A 204 10.69 -10.08 -20.17
C LEU A 204 10.15 -10.74 -21.43
N THR A 205 10.24 -12.07 -21.53
CA THR A 205 9.64 -12.78 -22.68
C THR A 205 8.12 -12.68 -22.65
N ASP A 206 7.51 -12.49 -23.82
CA ASP A 206 6.05 -12.47 -23.96
C ASP A 206 5.40 -13.70 -23.31
N GLY A 207 4.38 -13.47 -22.49
CA GLY A 207 3.76 -14.51 -21.69
C GLY A 207 2.83 -13.96 -20.62
N VAL A 208 2.23 -14.88 -19.87
CA VAL A 208 1.45 -14.56 -18.67
C VAL A 208 2.29 -14.96 -17.47
N TYR A 209 2.50 -14.00 -16.58
CA TYR A 209 3.20 -14.15 -15.31
C TYR A 209 2.20 -13.96 -14.17
N THR A 210 2.60 -14.32 -12.96
CA THR A 210 1.80 -14.14 -11.75
C THR A 210 2.48 -13.11 -10.85
N ILE A 211 1.73 -12.13 -10.37
CA ILE A 211 2.18 -11.20 -9.34
C ILE A 211 2.01 -11.87 -7.99
N VAL A 212 3.09 -11.97 -7.23
CA VAL A 212 3.09 -12.56 -5.89
C VAL A 212 3.53 -11.51 -4.89
N VAL A 213 2.71 -11.26 -3.86
CA VAL A 213 3.01 -10.29 -2.80
C VAL A 213 2.88 -11.00 -1.45
N GLY A 214 3.96 -11.04 -0.67
CA GLY A 214 3.98 -11.76 0.61
C GLY A 214 3.80 -13.28 0.44
N GLY A 215 4.20 -13.82 -0.71
CA GLY A 215 4.01 -15.24 -1.05
C GLY A 215 2.60 -15.61 -1.51
N MET A 216 1.69 -14.64 -1.63
CA MET A 216 0.31 -14.85 -2.11
C MET A 216 0.15 -14.38 -3.55
N ASP A 217 -0.51 -15.21 -4.38
CA ASP A 217 -0.92 -14.86 -5.74
C ASP A 217 -1.93 -13.70 -5.72
N ARG A 218 -1.60 -12.61 -6.43
CA ARG A 218 -2.42 -11.39 -6.53
C ARG A 218 -3.04 -11.20 -7.92
N GLY A 219 -2.71 -12.05 -8.89
CA GLY A 219 -3.25 -11.97 -10.25
C GLY A 219 -2.21 -12.01 -11.35
N ASP A 220 -2.70 -11.94 -12.58
CA ASP A 220 -1.91 -12.11 -13.79
C ASP A 220 -1.24 -10.80 -14.23
N LEU A 221 0.03 -10.89 -14.66
CA LEU A 221 0.78 -9.85 -15.36
C LEU A 221 1.03 -10.32 -16.80
N VAL A 222 0.39 -9.66 -17.77
CA VAL A 222 0.52 -10.03 -19.18
C VAL A 222 1.62 -9.21 -19.85
N VAL A 223 2.69 -9.88 -20.28
CA VAL A 223 3.81 -9.27 -20.99
C VAL A 223 3.63 -9.44 -22.50
N ASN A 224 3.68 -8.34 -23.24
CA ASN A 224 3.63 -8.31 -24.70
C ASN A 224 4.70 -7.37 -25.26
N MET A 225 5.41 -7.81 -26.29
CA MET A 225 6.52 -7.05 -26.88
C MET A 225 7.57 -6.63 -25.84
N GLY A 226 7.80 -7.48 -24.84
CA GLY A 226 8.76 -7.21 -23.77
C GLY A 226 8.24 -6.38 -22.60
N ILE A 227 7.04 -5.81 -22.66
CA ILE A 227 6.51 -4.89 -21.64
C ILE A 227 5.23 -5.47 -21.03
N GLY A 228 5.06 -5.36 -19.72
CA GLY A 228 3.84 -5.74 -19.02
C GLY A 228 3.57 -4.83 -17.83
N GLU A 229 2.30 -4.56 -17.58
CA GLU A 229 1.86 -3.73 -16.46
C GLU A 229 0.57 -4.32 -15.88
N THR A 230 0.39 -4.22 -14.57
CA THR A 230 -0.90 -4.48 -13.92
C THR A 230 -1.09 -3.51 -12.77
N GLU A 231 -2.23 -2.81 -12.79
CA GLU A 231 -2.61 -1.82 -11.79
C GLU A 231 -3.75 -2.34 -10.91
N PHE A 232 -3.54 -2.19 -9.60
CA PHE A 232 -4.51 -2.45 -8.55
C PHE A 232 -4.90 -1.12 -7.90
N ARG A 233 -6.19 -0.89 -7.69
CA ARG A 233 -6.70 0.35 -7.09
C ARG A 233 -7.84 0.07 -6.13
N SER A 234 -7.86 0.81 -5.03
CA SER A 234 -8.98 0.89 -4.08
C SER A 234 -9.33 2.36 -3.82
N PRO A 235 -10.58 2.82 -4.05
CA PRO A 235 -11.66 2.10 -4.72
C PRO A 235 -11.29 1.63 -6.14
N VAL A 236 -11.96 0.63 -6.69
CA VAL A 236 -11.63 0.18 -8.05
C VAL A 236 -12.20 1.14 -9.10
N GLU A 237 -11.42 1.40 -10.16
CA GLU A 237 -11.85 2.12 -11.35
C GLU A 237 -12.05 1.16 -12.53
N ALA A 238 -12.81 1.60 -13.53
CA ALA A 238 -13.06 0.79 -14.72
C ALA A 238 -11.76 0.46 -15.44
N GLY A 239 -11.46 -0.84 -15.60
CA GLY A 239 -10.26 -1.33 -16.26
C GLY A 239 -9.09 -1.67 -15.32
N LYS A 240 -9.20 -1.35 -14.02
CA LYS A 240 -8.23 -1.73 -12.99
C LYS A 240 -8.70 -2.92 -12.17
N VAL A 241 -7.79 -3.55 -11.45
CA VAL A 241 -8.09 -4.61 -10.49
C VAL A 241 -8.37 -3.98 -9.12
N LEU A 242 -9.30 -4.52 -8.34
CA LEU A 242 -9.53 -4.03 -6.98
C LEU A 242 -8.33 -4.39 -6.09
N LEU A 243 -7.76 -3.39 -5.40
CA LEU A 243 -6.66 -3.61 -4.46
C LEU A 243 -7.20 -4.09 -3.11
N THR A 244 -6.99 -5.37 -2.79
CA THR A 244 -7.52 -6.04 -1.59
C THR A 244 -6.46 -6.57 -0.64
N PHE A 245 -5.22 -6.16 -0.84
CA PHE A 245 -4.09 -6.55 -0.02
C PHE A 245 -3.16 -5.37 0.24
N ASP A 246 -2.54 -5.37 1.41
CA ASP A 246 -1.52 -4.38 1.76
C ASP A 246 -0.14 -4.88 1.31
N PRO A 247 0.56 -4.17 0.38
CA PRO A 247 1.89 -4.57 -0.07
C PRO A 247 3.01 -4.15 0.89
N ARG A 248 2.72 -3.41 1.96
CA ARG A 248 3.73 -2.91 2.90
C ARG A 248 4.30 -4.03 3.76
N GLY A 249 5.61 -3.97 3.98
CA GLY A 249 6.37 -5.02 4.66
C GLY A 249 6.38 -6.36 3.91
N GLN A 250 5.89 -6.41 2.67
CA GLN A 250 5.82 -7.63 1.87
C GLN A 250 6.79 -7.57 0.68
N VAL A 251 7.46 -8.68 0.41
CA VAL A 251 8.25 -8.85 -0.81
C VAL A 251 7.30 -8.95 -2.01
N VAL A 252 7.64 -8.25 -3.10
CA VAL A 252 6.92 -8.30 -4.37
C VAL A 252 7.74 -9.10 -5.38
N GLU A 253 7.11 -10.08 -6.00
CA GLU A 253 7.72 -10.95 -6.99
C GLU A 253 6.84 -11.10 -8.24
N VAL A 254 7.49 -11.32 -9.38
CA VAL A 254 6.84 -11.74 -10.62
C VAL A 254 7.26 -13.18 -10.90
N HIS A 255 6.30 -14.08 -11.04
CA HIS A 255 6.52 -15.52 -11.21
C HIS A 255 6.16 -15.99 -12.60
N ASP A 256 6.92 -16.96 -13.11
CA ASP A 256 6.50 -17.79 -14.25
C ASP A 256 6.23 -19.23 -13.78
N GLY A 257 6.04 -20.17 -14.72
CA GLY A 257 5.80 -21.58 -14.40
C GLY A 257 6.94 -22.31 -13.66
N GLN A 258 8.10 -21.66 -13.45
CA GLN A 258 9.23 -22.18 -12.70
C GLN A 258 9.49 -21.43 -11.37
N GLY A 259 8.72 -20.38 -11.07
CA GLY A 259 8.85 -19.54 -9.86
C GLY A 259 9.28 -18.10 -10.17
N ALA A 260 9.78 -17.38 -9.18
CA ALA A 260 10.17 -15.97 -9.30
C ALA A 260 11.19 -15.73 -10.44
N VAL A 261 10.87 -14.76 -11.30
CA VAL A 261 11.75 -14.23 -12.35
C VAL A 261 12.30 -12.86 -11.97
N LEU A 262 11.48 -12.03 -11.34
CA LEU A 262 11.85 -10.73 -10.79
C LEU A 262 11.39 -10.65 -9.32
N SER A 263 12.15 -9.97 -8.46
CA SER A 263 11.85 -9.81 -7.04
C SER A 263 12.41 -8.49 -6.52
N THR A 264 11.75 -7.88 -5.54
CA THR A 264 12.29 -6.74 -4.79
C THR A 264 13.43 -7.16 -3.85
N GLY A 265 13.67 -8.46 -3.66
CA GLY A 265 14.69 -8.96 -2.75
C GLY A 265 14.29 -8.68 -1.29
N ASP A 266 15.16 -7.99 -0.57
CA ASP A 266 14.91 -7.59 0.83
C ASP A 266 14.16 -6.24 0.92
N ASP A 267 14.01 -5.52 -0.21
CA ASP A 267 13.31 -4.23 -0.24
C ASP A 267 11.79 -4.45 -0.17
N VAL A 268 11.13 -3.67 0.68
CA VAL A 268 9.68 -3.73 0.92
C VAL A 268 9.13 -2.32 1.08
N PHE A 269 7.85 -2.10 0.72
CA PHE A 269 7.22 -0.80 0.97
C PHE A 269 7.06 -0.56 2.45
N GLU A 270 7.33 0.66 2.89
CA GLU A 270 7.22 1.05 4.28
C GLU A 270 5.80 1.48 4.66
N GLY A 271 5.47 1.27 5.92
CA GLY A 271 4.26 1.78 6.58
C GLY A 271 4.19 3.30 6.55
N GLY A 272 3.08 3.87 6.07
CA GLY A 272 2.86 5.31 6.14
C GLY A 272 2.88 5.81 7.59
N HIS A 273 3.79 6.74 7.88
CA HIS A 273 3.81 7.53 9.10
C HIS A 273 2.48 8.28 9.26
N CYS A 274 1.60 7.79 10.12
CA CYS A 274 0.57 8.62 10.70
C CYS A 274 1.15 9.35 11.93
N GLN A 275 0.95 10.67 12.00
CA GLN A 275 1.36 11.53 13.12
C GLN A 275 0.84 11.06 14.51
N HIS A 276 -0.02 10.04 14.56
CA HIS A 276 -0.79 9.69 15.75
C HIS A 276 -1.40 8.27 15.76
N CYS A 277 -0.73 7.24 15.20
CA CYS A 277 -1.20 5.85 15.40
C CYS A 277 -0.46 5.10 16.52
N ASP A 278 0.09 5.80 17.49
CA ASP A 278 0.52 5.15 18.73
C ASP A 278 -0.54 5.34 19.82
N GLY A 279 -1.05 4.21 20.29
CA GLY A 279 -2.08 4.12 21.29
C GLY A 279 -1.69 4.72 22.65
N ASN A 280 -2.69 5.34 23.25
CA ASN A 280 -2.89 5.62 24.67
C ASN A 280 -2.14 4.71 25.68
N GLY A 281 -1.36 5.33 26.58
CA GLY A 281 -0.85 4.72 27.82
C GLY A 281 -0.40 5.77 28.84
N GLY A 282 -1.22 6.03 29.85
CA GLY A 282 -0.91 6.96 30.95
C GLY A 282 0.19 6.46 31.89
N GLY A 283 0.83 7.42 32.58
CA GLY A 283 1.75 7.15 33.67
C GLY A 283 2.42 8.42 34.17
N ASP A 284 1.81 9.08 35.16
CA ASP A 284 2.54 9.99 36.05
C ASP A 284 3.60 9.17 36.80
N GLY A 285 4.87 9.55 36.68
CA GLY A 285 5.97 8.89 37.37
C GLY A 285 7.30 9.61 37.20
N ASP A 286 7.57 10.57 38.09
CA ASP A 286 8.90 11.13 38.30
C ASP A 286 9.92 10.01 38.62
N GLY A 287 11.04 9.98 37.91
CA GLY A 287 12.14 9.04 38.16
C GLY A 287 13.39 9.35 37.36
N ASP A 288 14.26 10.18 37.94
CA ASP A 288 15.65 10.38 37.52
C ASP A 288 16.41 9.04 37.38
N GLY A 289 17.15 8.85 36.28
CA GLY A 289 18.07 7.73 36.12
C GLY A 289 18.80 7.67 34.76
N ASP A 290 20.03 8.18 34.76
CA ASP A 290 21.12 8.08 33.77
C ASP A 290 21.18 6.85 32.84
N ASP A 291 21.65 7.16 31.62
CA ASP A 291 22.57 6.43 30.72
C ASP A 291 22.18 5.08 30.11
N GLY A 292 21.97 5.12 28.79
CA GLY A 292 22.10 3.97 27.89
C GLY A 292 21.78 4.33 26.45
N ASP A 293 22.80 4.66 25.66
CA ASP A 293 22.75 4.88 24.21
C ASP A 293 21.91 3.81 23.48
N GLY A 294 20.82 4.26 22.86
CA GLY A 294 20.00 3.53 21.90
C GLY A 294 19.55 4.53 20.84
N ASP A 295 20.27 4.55 19.73
CA ASP A 295 19.99 5.37 18.55
C ASP A 295 18.76 4.79 17.83
N ASP A 296 17.57 5.15 18.32
CA ASP A 296 16.30 4.90 17.64
C ASP A 296 16.09 6.01 16.60
N GLY A 297 16.55 5.75 15.37
CA GLY A 297 16.46 6.65 14.21
C GLY A 297 15.04 6.85 13.68
N GLY A 298 14.11 7.27 14.53
CA GLY A 298 12.83 7.86 14.11
C GLY A 298 13.09 9.26 13.56
N GLY A 299 13.29 9.36 12.24
CA GLY A 299 13.44 10.64 11.57
C GLY A 299 12.12 11.41 11.57
N ASP A 300 12.07 12.54 12.28
CA ASP A 300 11.16 13.63 11.92
C ASP A 300 11.24 13.89 10.40
N PRO A 301 10.18 14.39 9.73
CA PRO A 301 10.30 14.89 8.37
C PRO A 301 11.53 15.80 8.28
N MET A 302 12.48 15.46 7.38
CA MET A 302 13.72 16.22 7.27
C MET A 302 13.40 17.71 7.14
N ASP A 303 13.78 18.48 8.15
CA ASP A 303 13.57 19.93 8.16
C ASP A 303 14.61 20.59 7.26
N PHE A 304 14.27 20.81 5.99
CA PHE A 304 15.12 21.50 5.01
C PHE A 304 15.29 23.00 5.28
N GLY A 305 14.71 23.53 6.37
CA GLY A 305 14.71 24.93 6.70
C GLY A 305 13.69 25.72 5.88
N THR A 306 13.83 27.04 5.86
CA THR A 306 12.90 27.96 5.16
C THR A 306 13.60 28.90 4.20
N VAL A 307 14.88 28.63 3.89
CA VAL A 307 15.74 29.54 3.14
C VAL A 307 16.12 28.86 1.84
N ASP A 308 15.88 29.56 0.73
CA ASP A 308 16.38 29.13 -0.57
C ASP A 308 17.91 29.21 -0.59
N ILE A 309 18.56 28.12 -0.99
CA ILE A 309 20.02 28.03 -1.13
C ILE A 309 20.32 27.73 -2.59
N GLU A 310 21.19 28.51 -3.20
CA GLU A 310 21.66 28.31 -4.57
C GLU A 310 23.19 28.48 -4.57
N VAL A 311 23.91 27.53 -5.16
CA VAL A 311 25.37 27.54 -5.23
C VAL A 311 25.86 27.06 -6.59
N GLU A 312 26.83 27.79 -7.16
CA GLU A 312 27.49 27.38 -8.40
C GLU A 312 28.39 26.15 -8.18
N LEU A 313 28.39 25.23 -9.14
CA LEU A 313 29.34 24.13 -9.23
C LEU A 313 30.66 24.63 -9.82
N THR A 314 31.76 24.10 -9.29
CA THR A 314 33.12 24.40 -9.78
C THR A 314 33.60 23.30 -10.71
N SER A 315 34.03 23.68 -11.93
CA SER A 315 34.66 22.75 -12.87
C SER A 315 36.01 22.26 -12.36
N THR A 316 36.23 20.94 -12.45
CA THR A 316 37.52 20.31 -12.16
C THR A 316 38.55 20.52 -13.28
N GLY A 317 38.12 21.08 -14.42
CA GLY A 317 38.95 21.33 -15.60
C GLY A 317 38.97 20.18 -16.62
N VAL A 318 38.27 19.07 -16.36
CA VAL A 318 38.07 17.98 -17.35
C VAL A 318 37.31 18.51 -18.57
N TYR A 319 36.23 19.25 -18.31
CA TYR A 319 35.52 20.06 -19.28
C TYR A 319 35.67 21.53 -18.87
N PRO A 320 36.61 22.28 -19.48
CA PRO A 320 36.96 23.62 -19.01
C PRO A 320 35.84 24.67 -19.10
N GLN A 321 34.78 24.39 -19.84
CA GLN A 321 33.61 25.27 -19.97
C GLN A 321 32.40 24.77 -19.18
N ALA A 322 32.50 23.59 -18.54
CA ALA A 322 31.40 23.06 -17.75
C ALA A 322 31.05 24.03 -16.62
N SER A 323 29.75 24.26 -16.48
CA SER A 323 29.13 25.04 -15.41
C SER A 323 27.92 24.28 -14.91
N GLY A 324 27.38 24.74 -13.78
CA GLY A 324 26.15 24.22 -13.22
C GLY A 324 25.86 24.92 -11.90
N ASP A 325 24.67 24.70 -11.38
CA ASP A 325 24.27 25.11 -10.06
C ASP A 325 23.49 23.99 -9.35
N ALA A 326 23.49 24.06 -8.03
CA ALA A 326 22.65 23.25 -7.18
C ALA A 326 21.76 24.17 -6.36
N LYS A 327 20.48 23.84 -6.29
CA LYS A 327 19.47 24.69 -5.67
C LYS A 327 18.58 23.89 -4.73
N LEU A 328 18.37 24.39 -3.52
CA LEU A 328 17.39 23.90 -2.54
C LEU A 328 16.36 25.01 -2.31
N GLU A 329 15.08 24.72 -2.54
CA GLU A 329 13.97 25.65 -2.40
C GLU A 329 12.90 25.11 -1.43
N PRO A 330 13.05 25.33 -0.12
CA PRO A 330 12.02 24.99 0.86
C PRO A 330 10.81 25.94 0.76
N ARG A 331 9.61 25.37 0.71
CA ARG A 331 8.30 26.05 0.68
C ARG A 331 7.41 25.48 1.78
N GLU A 332 6.28 26.15 2.03
CA GLU A 332 5.36 25.75 3.10
C GLU A 332 4.79 24.33 2.90
N ASP A 333 4.59 23.91 1.65
CA ASP A 333 3.97 22.64 1.27
C ASP A 333 4.91 21.66 0.58
N ARG A 334 6.16 22.06 0.30
CA ARG A 334 7.15 21.25 -0.43
C ARG A 334 8.57 21.76 -0.30
N THR A 335 9.55 20.94 -0.64
CA THR A 335 10.93 21.32 -0.89
C THR A 335 11.35 20.76 -2.23
N ASP A 336 11.96 21.60 -3.05
CA ASP A 336 12.55 21.20 -4.32
C ASP A 336 14.08 21.25 -4.20
N PHE A 337 14.79 20.25 -4.70
CA PHE A 337 16.24 20.28 -4.83
C PHE A 337 16.63 19.91 -6.26
N SER A 338 17.41 20.74 -6.94
CA SER A 338 17.86 20.45 -8.30
C SER A 338 19.37 20.61 -8.45
N VAL A 339 19.93 19.85 -9.39
CA VAL A 339 21.30 20.01 -9.87
C VAL A 339 21.26 20.08 -11.39
N GLU A 340 21.64 21.23 -11.91
CA GLU A 340 21.69 21.53 -13.34
C GLU A 340 23.16 21.61 -13.79
N ILE A 341 23.46 21.06 -14.97
CA ILE A 341 24.79 21.14 -15.59
C ILE A 341 24.70 21.56 -17.05
N GLU A 342 25.63 22.39 -17.47
CA GLU A 342 25.71 22.96 -18.81
C GLU A 342 27.11 22.81 -19.42
N ASP A 343 27.21 23.00 -20.74
CA ASP A 343 28.48 23.03 -21.49
C ASP A 343 29.37 21.77 -21.32
N VAL A 344 28.73 20.63 -21.08
CA VAL A 344 29.33 19.29 -21.05
C VAL A 344 28.86 18.45 -22.25
N PRO A 345 29.62 17.44 -22.71
CA PRO A 345 29.19 16.57 -23.79
C PRO A 345 27.81 15.91 -23.56
N VAL A 346 27.04 15.68 -24.63
CA VAL A 346 25.80 14.88 -24.55
C VAL A 346 26.12 13.49 -24.03
N GLY A 347 25.38 13.05 -23.01
CA GLY A 347 25.64 11.79 -22.32
C GLY A 347 24.92 11.69 -20.98
N THR A 348 25.28 10.67 -20.21
CA THR A 348 24.72 10.42 -18.87
C THR A 348 25.83 10.56 -17.84
N TYR A 349 25.55 11.31 -16.78
CA TYR A 349 26.48 11.65 -15.71
C TYR A 349 25.93 11.18 -14.38
N ASN A 350 26.79 10.68 -13.49
CA ASN A 350 26.38 10.25 -12.15
C ASN A 350 26.39 11.46 -11.21
N LEU A 351 25.32 11.65 -10.44
CA LEU A 351 25.23 12.66 -9.38
C LEU A 351 25.45 12.00 -8.02
N ARG A 352 26.38 12.52 -7.23
CA ARG A 352 26.61 12.12 -5.83
C ARG A 352 26.43 13.27 -4.86
N ILE A 353 25.82 12.95 -3.73
CA ILE A 353 25.63 13.86 -2.59
C ILE A 353 26.18 13.14 -1.36
N GLY A 354 27.13 13.76 -0.65
CA GLY A 354 27.75 13.16 0.54
C GLY A 354 28.50 11.85 0.26
N GLY A 355 28.93 11.62 -0.99
CA GLY A 355 29.60 10.40 -1.45
C GLY A 355 28.67 9.27 -1.92
N SER A 356 27.35 9.39 -1.72
CA SER A 356 26.34 8.45 -2.22
C SER A 356 25.83 8.87 -3.59
N GLN A 357 25.67 7.93 -4.52
CA GLN A 357 25.05 8.23 -5.81
C GLN A 357 23.53 8.29 -5.66
N VAL A 358 22.94 9.45 -5.98
CA VAL A 358 21.51 9.73 -5.76
C VAL A 358 20.71 9.81 -7.05
N ALA A 359 21.35 10.10 -8.19
CA ALA A 359 20.68 10.13 -9.50
C ALA A 359 21.68 10.03 -10.66
N THR A 360 21.13 10.00 -11.88
CA THR A 360 21.87 10.21 -13.12
C THR A 360 21.29 11.41 -13.87
N ILE A 361 22.16 12.31 -14.35
CA ILE A 361 21.78 13.46 -15.17
C ILE A 361 21.96 13.10 -16.65
N THR A 362 20.91 13.26 -17.45
CA THR A 362 20.99 13.09 -18.90
C THR A 362 21.13 14.44 -19.57
N VAL A 363 22.26 14.67 -20.22
CA VAL A 363 22.56 15.93 -20.94
C VAL A 363 22.18 15.78 -22.40
N VAL A 364 21.43 16.75 -22.91
CA VAL A 364 20.97 16.81 -24.30
C VAL A 364 21.44 18.10 -24.98
N THR A 365 21.34 18.16 -26.31
CA THR A 365 21.56 19.41 -27.06
C THR A 365 20.24 20.16 -27.24
N LEU A 366 20.21 21.44 -26.86
CA LEU A 366 19.05 22.31 -27.02
C LEU A 366 18.98 22.93 -28.42
N MET A 367 17.88 23.64 -28.70
CA MET A 367 17.59 24.19 -30.03
C MET A 367 18.59 25.27 -30.48
N ASP A 368 19.21 25.98 -29.54
CA ASP A 368 20.23 27.01 -29.78
C ASP A 368 21.65 26.44 -29.88
N GLY A 369 21.81 25.13 -29.66
CA GLY A 369 23.07 24.41 -29.75
C GLY A 369 23.86 24.33 -28.45
N SER A 370 23.35 24.87 -27.33
CA SER A 370 23.91 24.59 -26.00
C SER A 370 23.61 23.15 -25.57
N THR A 371 24.30 22.70 -24.52
CA THR A 371 24.07 21.40 -23.88
C THR A 371 23.72 21.61 -22.43
N GLU A 372 22.65 20.95 -21.98
CA GLU A 372 22.09 21.10 -20.63
C GLU A 372 21.53 19.76 -20.15
N GLY A 373 21.60 19.51 -18.86
CA GLY A 373 20.93 18.40 -18.20
C GLY A 373 20.65 18.71 -16.73
N GLU A 374 19.54 18.20 -16.22
CA GLU A 374 19.07 18.48 -14.88
C GLU A 374 18.66 17.17 -14.18
N ALA A 375 18.90 17.08 -12.87
CA ALA A 375 18.23 16.16 -11.97
C ALA A 375 17.44 16.97 -10.93
N GLU A 376 16.13 16.72 -10.86
CA GLU A 376 15.21 17.43 -9.98
C GLU A 376 14.57 16.46 -8.99
N PHE A 377 14.75 16.79 -7.71
CA PHE A 377 14.26 16.08 -6.55
C PHE A 377 13.20 16.91 -5.84
N ARG A 378 12.22 16.26 -5.23
CA ARG A 378 11.15 16.96 -4.54
C ARG A 378 10.59 16.18 -3.35
N GLN A 379 10.21 16.89 -2.30
CA GLN A 379 9.47 16.37 -1.15
C GLN A 379 8.32 17.32 -0.76
N PRO A 380 7.04 16.91 -0.81
CA PRO A 380 6.55 15.63 -1.32
C PRO A 380 6.75 15.54 -2.83
N VAL A 381 7.16 14.36 -3.30
CA VAL A 381 7.43 14.09 -4.72
C VAL A 381 6.16 14.31 -5.58
N GLU A 382 6.36 14.76 -6.81
CA GLU A 382 5.30 14.91 -7.82
C GLU A 382 5.53 13.84 -8.91
N PRO A 383 4.48 13.27 -9.53
CA PRO A 383 4.64 12.25 -10.56
C PRO A 383 5.66 12.63 -11.64
N GLY A 384 6.64 11.76 -11.88
CA GLY A 384 7.73 11.98 -12.83
C GLY A 384 8.92 12.78 -12.29
N LYS A 385 8.94 13.12 -10.99
CA LYS A 385 10.10 13.69 -10.29
C LYS A 385 10.80 12.64 -9.43
N ILE A 386 12.04 12.91 -9.03
CA ILE A 386 12.79 12.06 -8.10
C ILE A 386 12.39 12.48 -6.66
N LEU A 387 12.26 11.53 -5.74
CA LEU A 387 12.00 11.85 -4.33
C LEU A 387 13.25 12.51 -3.73
N LEU A 388 13.08 13.62 -3.01
CA LEU A 388 14.14 14.19 -2.17
C LEU A 388 14.11 13.48 -0.80
N ASP A 389 14.98 12.49 -0.61
CA ASP A 389 15.08 11.65 0.60
C ASP A 389 16.45 11.77 1.31
N PHE A 390 17.17 12.86 1.04
CA PHE A 390 18.45 13.19 1.67
C PHE A 390 18.55 14.69 1.93
N ASP A 391 19.30 15.08 2.96
CA ASP A 391 19.62 16.49 3.21
C ASP A 391 20.90 16.88 2.46
N PRO A 392 20.83 17.76 1.43
CA PRO A 392 22.02 18.21 0.72
C PRO A 392 22.86 19.18 1.55
N ARG A 393 22.33 19.75 2.65
CA ARG A 393 23.03 20.77 3.44
C ARG A 393 24.28 20.22 4.11
N GLY A 394 25.36 20.96 3.97
CA GLY A 394 26.67 20.58 4.48
C GLY A 394 27.34 19.41 3.74
N GLN A 395 26.72 18.89 2.68
CA GLN A 395 27.26 17.78 1.89
C GLN A 395 28.10 18.28 0.71
N MET A 396 28.96 17.39 0.20
CA MET A 396 29.63 17.59 -1.08
C MET A 396 28.72 17.13 -2.21
N ILE A 397 28.56 17.97 -3.24
CA ILE A 397 27.87 17.65 -4.49
C ILE A 397 28.94 17.37 -5.54
N GLU A 398 28.87 16.20 -6.18
CA GLU A 398 29.82 15.76 -7.18
C GLU A 398 29.09 15.25 -8.43
N VAL A 399 29.49 15.71 -9.61
CA VAL A 399 29.00 15.20 -10.90
C VAL A 399 30.14 14.46 -11.60
N LEU A 400 29.90 13.23 -12.05
CA LEU A 400 30.93 12.34 -12.60
C LEU A 400 30.58 11.85 -14.01
N ASP A 401 31.57 11.88 -14.91
CA ASP A 401 31.59 11.11 -16.15
C ASP A 401 32.26 9.75 -15.88
N GLY A 402 31.43 8.70 -15.76
CA GLY A 402 31.87 7.39 -15.29
C GLY A 402 32.45 7.47 -13.88
N SER A 403 33.78 7.39 -13.76
CA SER A 403 34.53 7.51 -12.50
C SER A 403 35.28 8.84 -12.35
N THR A 404 35.18 9.74 -13.32
CA THR A 404 35.92 11.01 -13.35
C THR A 404 35.02 12.14 -12.90
N MET A 405 35.39 12.84 -11.84
CA MET A 405 34.66 14.03 -11.37
C MET A 405 34.87 15.22 -12.32
N ILE A 406 33.78 15.85 -12.74
CA ILE A 406 33.80 16.95 -13.72
C ILE A 406 33.34 18.29 -13.13
N LEU A 407 32.42 18.26 -12.16
CA LEU A 407 31.91 19.42 -11.44
C LEU A 407 31.76 19.05 -9.96
N GLU A 408 32.05 19.99 -9.07
CA GLU A 408 31.94 19.78 -7.63
C GLU A 408 31.59 21.07 -6.88
N THR A 409 30.86 20.97 -5.76
CA THR A 409 30.70 22.08 -4.81
C THR A 409 30.38 21.60 -3.41
N ALA A 410 30.74 22.40 -2.40
CA ALA A 410 30.33 22.17 -1.02
C ALA A 410 29.02 22.92 -0.77
N PHE A 411 27.93 22.19 -0.52
CA PHE A 411 26.63 22.81 -0.32
C PHE A 411 26.54 23.45 1.08
N PRO A 412 26.00 24.67 1.21
CA PRO A 412 25.88 25.34 2.50
C PRO A 412 25.10 24.54 3.55
N SER A 413 25.42 24.73 4.83
CA SER A 413 24.83 24.00 5.95
C SER A 413 23.60 24.66 6.61
N ASN A 414 23.19 25.84 6.16
CA ASN A 414 22.27 26.73 6.90
C ASN A 414 20.96 26.97 6.18
#